data_AF-A0A8T5P809-F1
#
_entry.id   AF-A0A8T5P809-F1
#
_cell.length_a   1.000
_cell.length_b   1.000
_cell.length_c   1.000
_cell.angle_alpha   90.00
_cell.angle_beta   90.00
_cell.angle_gamma   90.00
#
_symmetry.space_group_name_H-M   'P 1'
#
loop_
_entity.id
_entity.type
_entity.pdbx_description
1 polymer ?
#
loop_
_entity_poly.entity_id
_entity_poly.type
_entity_poly.pdbx_seq_one_letter_code
_entity_poly.pdbx_strand_id
1 'polypeptide(L)' 'MDRPKKVLTCPQCGSASLYYEAGLVTGYKYHCKDCDYVGAFVIEKDIPAKKMQ' A
#
# COMPACT_ATOMS: atom_id res chain seq x y z
N MET A 1 -16.25 18.15 -6.55
CA MET A 1 -14.78 18.04 -6.41
C MET A 1 -14.46 16.59 -6.12
N ASP A 2 -14.21 15.82 -7.16
CA ASP A 2 -13.79 14.42 -7.08
C ASP A 2 -12.35 14.40 -6.54
N ARG A 3 -12.16 14.06 -5.26
CA ARG A 3 -10.81 13.94 -4.68
C ARG A 3 -10.18 12.62 -5.13
N PRO A 4 -8.94 12.62 -5.64
CA PRO A 4 -8.24 11.37 -5.95
C PRO A 4 -8.08 10.54 -4.66
N LYS A 5 -8.26 9.23 -4.78
CA LYS A 5 -8.08 8.29 -3.65
C LYS A 5 -6.63 7.80 -3.68
N LYS A 6 -5.90 8.02 -2.59
CA LYS A 6 -4.56 7.48 -2.41
C LYS A 6 -4.62 6.01 -2.02
N VAL A 7 -3.80 5.18 -2.65
CA VAL A 7 -3.61 3.76 -2.32
C VAL A 7 -2.13 3.46 -2.13
N LEU A 8 -1.80 2.58 -1.18
CA LEU A 8 -0.44 2.06 -1.00
C LEU A 8 -0.30 0.72 -1.72
N THR A 9 0.82 0.52 -2.40
CA THR A 9 1.10 -0.69 -3.17
C THR A 9 2.49 -1.25 -2.89
N CYS A 10 2.63 -2.57 -2.99
CA CYS A 10 3.86 -3.31 -2.79
C CYS A 10 4.88 -2.91 -3.88
N PRO A 11 6.12 -2.56 -3.51
CA PRO A 11 7.15 -2.21 -4.49
C PRO A 11 7.64 -3.41 -5.31
N GLN A 12 7.42 -4.64 -4.83
CA GLN A 12 7.89 -5.86 -5.48
C GLN A 12 6.88 -6.39 -6.52
N CYS A 13 5.59 -6.49 -6.17
CA CYS A 13 4.58 -7.07 -7.05
C CYS A 13 3.46 -6.10 -7.48
N GLY A 14 3.43 -4.88 -6.94
CA GLY A 14 2.41 -3.87 -7.25
C GLY A 14 1.05 -4.08 -6.57
N SER A 15 0.85 -5.16 -5.81
CA SER A 15 -0.40 -5.42 -5.09
C SER A 15 -0.70 -4.35 -4.03
N ALA A 16 -1.99 -4.06 -3.81
CA ALA A 16 -2.46 -3.21 -2.71
C ALA A 16 -2.74 -4.00 -1.40
N SER A 17 -2.54 -5.32 -1.39
CA SER A 17 -2.77 -6.19 -0.23
C SER A 17 -1.61 -6.15 0.76
N LEU A 18 -1.41 -4.99 1.38
CA LEU A 18 -0.40 -4.75 2.41
C LEU A 18 -1.05 -4.73 3.80
N TYR A 19 -0.37 -5.26 4.81
CA TYR A 19 -0.73 -5.05 6.21
C TYR A 19 0.47 -4.60 7.02
N TYR A 20 0.18 -3.99 8.15
CA TYR A 20 1.21 -3.50 9.06
C TYR A 20 1.77 -4.63 9.92
N GLU A 21 3.08 -4.85 9.83
CA GLU A 21 3.82 -5.67 10.79
C GLU A 21 4.16 -4.80 12.00
N ALA A 22 3.72 -5.23 13.18
CA ALA A 22 3.94 -4.48 14.42
C ALA A 22 5.43 -4.49 14.80
N GLY A 23 6.13 -3.38 14.57
CA GLY A 23 7.54 -3.20 14.91
C GLY A 23 7.78 -2.03 15.86
N LEU A 24 7.42 -2.19 17.15
CA LEU A 24 7.46 -1.11 18.16
C LEU A 24 8.85 -0.48 18.40
N VAL A 25 9.94 -1.05 17.86
CA VAL A 25 11.31 -0.55 18.05
C VAL A 25 11.94 0.00 16.76
N THR A 26 11.61 -0.53 15.59
CA THR A 26 12.29 -0.19 14.31
C THR A 26 11.42 0.60 13.32
N GLY A 27 10.25 1.08 13.74
CA GLY A 27 9.33 1.84 12.90
C GLY A 27 8.42 0.99 12.04
N TYR A 28 7.77 1.66 11.08
CA TYR A 28 6.68 1.07 10.32
C TYR A 28 7.15 0.05 9.27
N LYS A 29 6.75 -1.23 9.41
CA LYS A 29 6.98 -2.28 8.40
C LYS A 29 5.66 -2.75 7.79
N TYR A 30 5.68 -3.00 6.50
CA TYR A 30 4.56 -3.55 5.74
C TYR A 30 4.90 -4.95 5.25
N HIS A 31 3.92 -5.86 5.30
CA HIS A 31 3.99 -7.19 4.71
C HIS A 31 2.96 -7.28 3.58
N CYS A 32 3.41 -7.71 2.40
CA CYS A 32 2.55 -8.03 1.27
C CYS A 32 2.02 -9.47 1.35
N LYS A 33 0.70 -9.62 1.29
CA LYS A 33 0.04 -10.93 1.32
C LYS A 33 0.25 -11.76 0.04
N ASP A 34 0.60 -11.10 -1.07
CA ASP A 34 0.67 -11.75 -2.39
C ASP A 34 2.08 -12.20 -2.79
N CYS A 35 3.14 -11.55 -2.29
CA CYS A 35 4.52 -11.88 -2.68
C CYS A 35 5.51 -11.95 -1.51
N ASP A 36 5.00 -11.90 -0.28
CA ASP A 36 5.78 -12.01 0.96
C ASP A 36 6.84 -10.90 1.17
N TYR A 37 6.78 -9.80 0.41
CA TYR A 37 7.63 -8.64 0.67
C TYR A 37 7.38 -8.09 2.08
N VAL A 38 8.45 -7.95 2.88
CA VAL A 38 8.44 -7.31 4.19
C VAL A 38 9.43 -6.15 4.22
N GLY A 39 8.94 -4.94 4.46
CA GLY A 39 9.81 -3.76 4.51
C GLY A 39 9.08 -2.46 4.83
N ALA A 40 9.85 -1.40 5.09
CA ALA A 40 9.29 -0.08 5.40
C ALA A 40 8.82 0.69 4.16
N PHE A 41 9.26 0.30 2.96
CA PHE A 41 8.96 1.02 1.72
C PHE A 41 7.67 0.52 1.07
N VAL A 42 6.84 1.47 0.62
CA VAL A 42 5.60 1.27 -0.14
C VAL A 42 5.47 2.35 -1.20
N ILE A 43 4.71 2.09 -2.27
CA ILE A 43 4.46 3.06 -3.35
C ILE A 43 3.06 3.65 -3.15
N GLU A 44 2.96 4.96 -2.97
CA GLU A 44 1.69 5.70 -2.97
C GLU A 44 1.26 6.01 -4.41
N LYS A 45 -0.01 5.73 -4.74
CA LYS A 45 -0.61 6.03 -6.05
C LYS A 45 -1.92 6.78 -5.87
N ASP A 46 -2.14 7.79 -6.70
CA ASP A 46 -3.43 8.46 -6.85
C ASP A 46 -4.31 7.69 -7.84
N ILE A 47 -5.45 7.18 -7.38
CA ILE A 47 -6.47 6.59 -8.24
C ILE A 47 -7.52 7.67 -8.54
N PRO A 48 -7.81 7.97 -9.82
CA PRO A 48 -8.91 8.86 -10.16
C PRO A 48 -10.22 8.23 -9.67
N ALA A 49 -11.07 9.03 -9.03
CA ALA A 49 -12.41 8.59 -8.63
C ALA A 49 -13.22 8.30 -9.90
N LYS A 50 -13.15 7.05 -10.39
CA LYS A 50 -13.99 6.60 -11.48
C LYS A 50 -15.41 6.58 -10.94
N LYS A 51 -16.30 7.41 -11.49
CA LYS A 51 -17.74 7.28 -11.24
C LYS A 51 -18.10 5.83 -11.56
N MET A 52 -18.53 5.08 -10.55
CA MET A 52 -19.24 3.82 -10.77
C MET A 52 -20.51 4.23 -11.51
N GLN A 53 -20.54 3.94 -12.82
CA GLN A 53 -21.67 4.21 -13.71
C GLN A 53 -22.75 3.15 -13.49
#